data_AF-A0A2T1ECE1-F1
#
_entry.id   AF-A0A2T1ECE1-F1
#
_cell.length_a   1.000
_cell.length_b   1.000
_cell.length_c   1.000
_cell.angle_alpha   90.00
_cell.angle_beta   90.00
_cell.angle_gamma   90.00
#
_symmetry.space_group_name_H-M   'P 1'
#
loop_
_entity.id
_entity.type
_entity.pdbx_description
1 polymer ?
#
loop_
_entity_poly.entity_id
_entity_poly.type
_entity_poly.pdbx_seq_one_letter_code
_entity_poly.pdbx_strand_id
1 'polypeptide(L)' 'MDIHLGDILTAENGAFYRVIECKENIISLIRLNGYTSFSCSLAFAKAQFQASQSPSVAYNRSI' A
#
# COMPACT_ATOMS: atom_id res chain seq x y z
N MET A 1 -11.48 -4.34 -5.53
CA MET A 1 -10.02 -4.24 -5.56
C MET A 1 -9.61 -3.90 -4.13
N ASP A 2 -8.91 -4.79 -3.44
CA ASP A 2 -8.71 -4.69 -1.98
C ASP A 2 -7.52 -3.81 -1.57
N ILE A 3 -6.84 -3.23 -2.57
CA ILE A 3 -5.70 -2.34 -2.40
C ILE A 3 -6.10 -0.99 -3.01
N HIS A 4 -6.01 0.05 -2.20
CA HIS A 4 -6.41 1.42 -2.54
C HIS A 4 -5.20 2.35 -2.52
N LEU A 5 -5.34 3.49 -3.21
CA LEU A 5 -4.39 4.58 -3.13
C LEU A 5 -4.23 5.01 -1.65
N GLY A 6 -2.99 5.08 -1.18
CA GLY A 6 -2.66 5.46 0.18
C GLY A 6 -2.50 4.31 1.17
N ASP A 7 -2.90 3.08 0.81
CA ASP A 7 -2.72 1.89 1.65
C ASP A 7 -1.25 1.62 1.95
N ILE A 8 -0.99 1.00 3.10
CA ILE A 8 0.35 0.58 3.51
C ILE A 8 0.44 -0.94 3.38
N LEU A 9 1.34 -1.36 2.49
CA LEU A 9 1.65 -2.75 2.22
C LEU A 9 2.95 -3.14 2.96
N THR A 10 2.94 -4.32 3.57
CA THR A 10 4.11 -4.89 4.24
C THR A 10 4.67 -6.01 3.36
N ALA A 11 5.93 -5.88 2.96
CA ALA A 11 6.67 -6.94 2.28
C ALA A 11 7.12 -8.03 3.26
N GLU A 12 7.43 -9.22 2.77
CA GLU A 12 7.91 -10.35 3.60
C GLU A 12 9.15 -10.02 4.43
N ASN A 13 10.02 -9.13 3.94
CA ASN A 13 11.22 -8.67 4.65
C ASN A 13 10.93 -7.59 5.71
N GLY A 14 9.67 -7.32 6.04
CA GLY A 14 9.24 -6.31 7.01
C GLY A 14 9.31 -4.87 6.51
N ALA A 15 9.63 -4.64 5.23
CA ALA A 15 9.62 -3.29 4.68
C ALA A 15 8.19 -2.81 4.38
N PHE A 16 7.92 -1.54 4.72
CA PHE A 16 6.64 -0.89 4.46
C PHE A 16 6.66 -0.06 3.18
N TYR A 17 5.61 -0.20 2.38
CA TYR A 17 5.41 0.51 1.13
C TYR A 17 4.04 1.18 1.12
N ARG A 18 3.95 2.41 0.64
CA ARG A 18 2.69 3.12 0.43
C ARG A 18 2.28 3.02 -1.02
N VAL A 19 1.01 2.75 -1.27
CA VAL A 19 0.41 2.82 -2.60
C VAL A 19 0.28 4.28 -3.02
N ILE A 20 0.93 4.64 -4.12
CA ILE A 20 0.92 6.00 -4.70
C ILE A 20 0.22 6.08 -6.05
N GLU A 21 -0.11 4.94 -6.65
CA GLU A 21 -0.95 4.86 -7.85
C GLU A 21 -1.66 3.52 -7.89
N CYS A 22 -2.92 3.52 -8.34
CA CYS A 22 -3.72 2.31 -8.50
C CYS A 22 -4.50 2.41 -9.82
N LYS A 23 -4.12 1.60 -10.82
CA LYS A 23 -4.80 1.42 -12.10
C LYS A 23 -5.32 -0.02 -12.20
N GLU A 24 -6.18 -0.32 -13.18
CA GLU A 24 -6.88 -1.61 -13.30
C GLU A 24 -6.00 -2.84 -13.02
N ASN A 25 -4.78 -2.89 -13.57
CA ASN A 25 -3.87 -4.02 -13.41
C ASN A 25 -2.48 -3.66 -12.88
N ILE A 26 -2.22 -2.38 -12.60
CA ILE A 26 -0.90 -1.86 -12.21
C ILE A 26 -1.05 -1.07 -10.92
N ILE A 27 -0.12 -1.29 -9.98
CA ILE A 27 0.00 -0.47 -8.77
C ILE A 27 1.41 0.10 -8.73
N SER A 28 1.53 1.31 -8.19
CA SER A 28 2.83 1.95 -7.92
C SER A 28 3.01 2.13 -6.42
N LEU A 29 4.20 1.77 -5.93
CA LEU A 29 4.56 1.72 -4.52
C LEU A 29 5.78 2.60 -4.25
N ILE A 30 5.82 3.22 -3.07
CA ILE A 30 7.01 3.90 -2.54
C ILE A 30 7.32 3.40 -1.13
N ARG A 31 8.60 3.14 -0.84
CA ARG A 31 9.04 2.70 0.48
C ARG A 31 8.91 3.85 1.49
N LEU A 32 8.33 3.61 2.67
CA LEU A 32 8.11 4.66 3.67
C LEU A 32 9.42 5.15 4.35
N ASN A 33 10.43 4.29 4.45
CA ASN A 33 11.73 4.60 5.07
C ASN A 33 12.88 4.51 4.06
N GLY A 34 12.64 4.91 2.81
CA GLY A 34 13.68 4.87 1.78
C GLY A 34 13.28 5.60 0.51
N TYR A 35 14.15 5.51 -0.50
CA TYR A 35 13.96 6.19 -1.79
C TYR A 35 13.45 5.26 -2.90
N THR A 36 13.20 3.99 -2.58
CA THR A 36 12.78 2.99 -3.56
C THR A 36 11.30 3.18 -3.92
N SER A 37 11.04 3.33 -5.21
CA SER A 37 9.70 3.27 -5.79
C SER A 37 9.70 2.35 -7.01
N PHE A 38 8.60 1.63 -7.22
CA PHE A 38 8.42 0.78 -8.39
C PHE A 38 6.94 0.57 -8.69
N SER A 39 6.66 0.12 -9.91
CA SER A 39 5.32 -0.30 -10.33
C SER A 39 5.32 -1.79 -10.62
N CYS A 40 4.25 -2.48 -10.25
CA CYS A 40 4.09 -3.90 -10.47
C CYS A 40 2.62 -4.24 -10.78
N SER A 41 2.37 -5.48 -11.20
CA SER A 41 1.01 -5.94 -11.41
C SER A 41 0.27 -6.10 -10.09
N LEU A 42 -1.05 -5.90 -10.11
CA LEU A 42 -1.90 -6.13 -8.93
C LEU A 42 -1.75 -7.57 -8.41
N ALA A 43 -1.64 -8.54 -9.32
CA ALA A 43 -1.46 -9.95 -8.96
C ALA A 43 -0.15 -10.18 -8.19
N PHE A 44 0.94 -9.57 -8.64
CA PHE A 44 2.22 -9.64 -7.93
C PHE A 44 2.13 -8.99 -6.55
N ALA A 45 1.53 -7.80 -6.47
CA ALA A 45 1.36 -7.10 -5.20
C ALA A 45 0.57 -7.94 -4.18
N LYS A 46 -0.53 -8.58 -4.60
CA LYS A 46 -1.34 -9.46 -3.75
C LYS A 46 -0.60 -10.72 -3.30
N ALA A 47 0.35 -11.22 -4.10
CA ALA A 47 1.12 -12.42 -3.77
C ALA A 47 2.30 -12.13 -2.82
N GLN A 48 2.89 -10.94 -2.91
CA GLN A 48 4.15 -10.60 -2.21
C GLN A 48 3.96 -9.69 -1.00
N PHE A 49 2.80 -9.02 -0.88
CA PHE A 49 2.55 -8.06 0.17
C PHE A 49 1.33 -8.42 0.98
N GLN A 50 1.44 -8.20 2.29
CA GLN A 50 0.30 -8.21 3.20
C GLN A 50 -0.24 -6.78 3.30
N ALA A 51 -1.52 -6.59 3.02
CA ALA A 51 -2.17 -5.30 3.25
C ALA A 51 -2.35 -5.11 4.76
N SER A 52 -1.58 -4.19 5.34
CA SER A 52 -1.86 -3.70 6.69
C SER A 52 -2.94 -2.63 6.52
N GLN A 53 -4.07 -2.83 7.18
CA GLN A 53 -5.31 -2.07 6.97
C GLN A 53 -5.08 -0.56 6.82
N SER A 54 -5.79 0.05 5.87
CA SER A 54 -5.92 1.50 5.72
C SER A 54 -6.29 2.13 7.07
N PRO A 55 -5.72 3.28 7.46
CA PRO A 55 -6.22 4.07 8.58
C PRO A 55 -7.55 4.72 8.20
N SER A 56 -8.59 3.90 8.07
CA SER A 56 -9.98 4.34 8.07
C SER A 56 -10.42 4.42 9.52
N VAL A 57 -10.73 5.63 9.98
CA VAL A 57 -11.35 5.96 11.29
C VAL A 57 -10.39 6.21 12.45
N ALA A 58 -9.88 7.45 12.52
CA ALA A 58 -9.71 8.17 13.79
C ALA A 58 -9.88 9.70 13.61
N TYR A 59 -10.84 10.14 12.78
CA TYR A 59 -11.39 11.51 12.87
C TYR A 59 -12.83 11.42 13.32
N ASN A 60 -13.01 11.07 14.60
CA ASN A 60 -14.22 11.37 15.37
C ASN A 60 -13.90 11.23 16.87
N ARG A 61 -13.40 12.32 17.46
CA ARG A 61 -13.82 12.70 18.81
C ARG A 61 -14.12 14.19 18.81
N SER A 62 -15.42 14.45 18.69
CA SER A 62 -16.14 15.60 19.21
C SER A 62 -15.58 16.03 20.58
N ILE A 63 -15.35 17.33 20.81
CA ILE A 63 -16.25 18.30 21.49
C ILE A 63 -15.84 19.70 21.01
#